data_AF-A0A4S2FXI7-F1
#
_entry.id   AF-A0A4S2FXI7-F1
#
_cell.length_a   1.000
_cell.length_b   1.000
_cell.length_c   1.000
_cell.angle_alpha   90.00
_cell.angle_beta   90.00
_cell.angle_gamma   90.00
#
_symmetry.space_group_name_H-M   'P 1'
#
loop_
_entity.id
_entity.type
_entity.pdbx_description
1 polymer ?
#
loop_
_entity_poly.entity_id
_entity_poly.type
_entity_poly.pdbx_seq_one_letter_code
_entity_poly.pdbx_strand_id
1 'polypeptide(L)'
;MKKEDLLKFCHYYHGEKDNPFDGRDSDKAALWLYERTWIQELLNAAKIDKPSAMLSEYIDDYLAVGLKDFAKFDDTPVTLKALLFNRYAKSAYSMQDAVAGFKDFYQKYYK
;
A
#
# COMPACT_ATOMS: atom_id res chain seq x y z
N MET A 1 0.56 9.48 16.29
CA MET A 1 -0.23 8.61 15.39
C MET A 1 -0.47 7.28 16.10
N LYS A 2 -1.71 6.79 16.16
CA LYS A 2 -2.02 5.48 16.79
C LYS A 2 -2.33 4.43 15.74
N LYS A 3 -2.16 3.14 16.11
CA LYS A 3 -2.46 2.02 15.22
C LYS A 3 -3.94 2.00 14.82
N GLU A 4 -4.86 2.26 15.77
CA GLU A 4 -6.30 2.25 15.49
C GLU A 4 -6.70 3.29 14.42
N ASP A 5 -6.04 4.46 14.42
CA ASP A 5 -6.30 5.52 13.44
C ASP A 5 -5.90 5.11 12.01
N LEU A 6 -4.99 4.16 11.87
CA LEU A 6 -4.50 3.67 10.58
C LEU A 6 -5.31 2.48 10.07
N LEU A 7 -5.77 1.61 10.98
CA LEU A 7 -6.53 0.41 10.63
C LEU A 7 -7.82 0.72 9.87
N LYS A 8 -8.42 1.90 10.07
CA LYS A 8 -9.62 2.33 9.33
C LYS A 8 -9.41 2.45 7.81
N PHE A 9 -8.16 2.51 7.35
CA PHE A 9 -7.82 2.59 5.93
C PHE A 9 -7.47 1.21 5.32
N CYS A 10 -7.42 0.17 6.16
CA CYS A 10 -7.07 -1.19 5.75
C CYS A 10 -8.33 -1.98 5.43
N HIS A 11 -8.28 -2.79 4.38
CA HIS A 11 -9.38 -3.67 3.96
C HIS A 11 -9.17 -5.11 4.42
N TYR A 12 -7.90 -5.52 4.60
CA TYR A 12 -7.51 -6.89 4.87
C TYR A 12 -6.88 -7.04 6.25
N TYR A 13 -6.00 -6.12 6.65
CA TYR A 13 -5.33 -6.14 7.95
C TYR A 13 -6.09 -5.34 9.01
N HIS A 14 -6.62 -6.04 10.02
CA HIS A 14 -7.42 -5.45 11.10
C HIS A 14 -6.65 -5.42 12.45
N GLY A 15 -5.35 -5.74 12.43
CA GLY A 15 -4.48 -5.71 13.60
C GLY A 15 -4.18 -7.08 14.20
N GLU A 16 -4.71 -8.15 13.62
CA GLU A 16 -4.46 -9.55 13.98
C GLU A 16 -2.98 -9.94 13.85
N LYS A 17 -2.56 -10.93 14.62
CA LYS A 17 -1.15 -11.35 14.69
C LYS A 17 -0.75 -12.17 13.46
N ASP A 18 -1.63 -13.07 13.06
CA ASP A 18 -1.42 -14.06 12.01
C ASP A 18 -2.31 -13.74 10.81
N ASN A 19 -1.83 -14.02 9.60
CA ASN A 19 -2.55 -13.70 8.37
C ASN A 19 -3.69 -14.71 8.16
N PRO A 20 -4.97 -14.29 8.21
CA PRO A 20 -6.10 -15.23 8.10
C PRO A 20 -6.29 -15.79 6.68
N PHE A 21 -5.63 -15.19 5.69
CA PHE A 21 -5.70 -15.58 4.28
C PHE A 21 -4.55 -16.51 3.88
N ASP A 22 -3.55 -16.71 4.74
CA ASP A 22 -2.41 -17.56 4.45
C ASP A 22 -2.85 -19.00 4.15
N GLY A 23 -2.30 -19.57 3.07
CA GLY A 23 -2.69 -20.89 2.55
C GLY A 23 -4.13 -20.99 2.00
N ARG A 24 -4.92 -19.91 1.97
CA ARG A 24 -6.32 -19.91 1.49
C ARG A 24 -6.54 -19.04 0.26
N ASP A 25 -6.00 -17.82 0.29
CA ASP A 25 -6.16 -16.83 -0.79
C ASP A 25 -4.86 -16.03 -0.88
N SER A 26 -4.03 -16.37 -1.87
CA SER A 26 -2.70 -15.79 -2.03
C SER A 26 -2.74 -14.28 -2.29
N ASP A 27 -3.75 -13.80 -3.02
CA ASP A 27 -3.89 -12.38 -3.33
C ASP A 27 -4.23 -11.60 -2.06
N LYS A 28 -5.24 -12.05 -1.30
CA LYS A 28 -5.61 -11.41 -0.02
C LYS A 28 -4.52 -11.54 1.02
N ALA A 29 -3.78 -12.65 1.01
CA ALA A 29 -2.64 -12.83 1.91
C ALA A 29 -1.52 -11.80 1.62
N ALA A 30 -1.25 -11.53 0.34
CA ALA A 30 -0.28 -10.49 -0.05
C ALA A 30 -0.78 -9.09 0.34
N LEU A 31 -2.05 -8.76 0.07
CA LEU A 31 -2.67 -7.48 0.41
C LEU A 31 -2.64 -7.21 1.92
N TRP A 32 -2.97 -8.23 2.71
CA TRP A 32 -2.86 -8.20 4.17
C TRP A 32 -1.45 -7.84 4.64
N LEU A 33 -0.42 -8.48 4.06
CA LEU A 33 0.98 -8.21 4.39
C LEU A 33 1.37 -6.78 4.01
N TYR A 34 0.87 -6.26 2.90
CA TYR A 34 1.15 -4.92 2.43
C TYR A 34 0.58 -3.86 3.37
N GLU A 35 -0.68 -4.01 3.78
CA GLU A 35 -1.33 -3.12 4.74
C GLU A 35 -0.65 -3.17 6.12
N ARG A 36 -0.30 -4.37 6.59
CA ARG A 36 0.46 -4.53 7.84
C ARG A 36 1.82 -3.84 7.79
N THR A 37 2.54 -3.97 6.67
CA THR A 37 3.84 -3.32 6.47
C THR A 37 3.67 -1.79 6.45
N TRP A 38 2.67 -1.28 5.74
CA TRP A 38 2.37 0.15 5.69
C TRP A 38 2.12 0.75 7.09
N ILE A 39 1.31 0.08 7.91
CA ILE A 39 1.07 0.51 9.30
C ILE A 39 2.37 0.50 10.10
N GLN A 40 3.17 -0.57 9.99
CA GLN A 40 4.41 -0.68 10.77
C GLN A 40 5.39 0.43 10.42
N GLU A 41 5.53 0.76 9.14
CA GLU A 41 6.39 1.85 8.67
C GLU A 41 5.93 3.21 9.20
N LEU A 42 4.63 3.50 9.17
CA LEU A 42 4.08 4.75 9.70
C LEU A 42 4.23 4.87 11.22
N LEU A 43 4.01 3.78 11.96
CA LEU A 43 4.18 3.77 13.42
C LEU A 43 5.66 3.92 13.80
N ASN A 44 6.57 3.27 13.07
CA ASN A 44 8.01 3.42 13.28
C ASN A 44 8.46 4.86 13.02
N ALA A 45 8.04 5.43 11.88
CA ALA A 45 8.31 6.82 11.53
C ALA A 45 7.85 7.80 12.61
N ALA A 46 6.62 7.61 13.11
CA ALA A 46 6.07 8.42 14.20
C ALA A 46 6.83 8.25 15.52
N LYS A 47 7.35 7.06 15.82
CA LYS A 47 8.10 6.77 17.05
C LYS A 47 9.47 7.46 17.07
N ILE A 48 10.13 7.55 15.92
CA ILE A 48 11.48 8.13 15.81
C ILE A 48 11.46 9.60 15.34
N ASP A 49 10.27 10.17 15.15
CA ASP A 49 10.02 11.52 14.63
C ASP A 49 10.76 11.81 13.30
N LYS A 50 10.76 10.82 12.40
CA LYS A 50 11.35 10.91 11.06
C LYS A 50 10.47 10.21 10.03
N PRO A 51 10.36 10.74 8.80
CA PRO A 51 9.61 10.06 7.74
C PRO A 51 10.23 8.69 7.43
N SER A 52 9.39 7.71 7.06
CA SER A 52 9.87 6.42 6.55
C SER A 52 10.52 6.65 5.19
N ALA A 53 11.84 6.42 5.10
CA ALA A 53 12.58 6.53 3.85
C ALA A 53 11.99 5.63 2.75
N MET A 54 11.55 4.43 3.13
CA MET A 54 10.89 3.48 2.22
C MET A 54 9.59 4.05 1.65
N LEU A 55 8.71 4.60 2.50
CA LEU A 55 7.45 5.17 2.01
C LEU A 55 7.66 6.44 1.20
N SER A 56 8.67 7.25 1.55
CA SER A 56 9.05 8.43 0.76
C SER A 56 9.49 8.05 -0.65
N GLU A 57 10.40 7.09 -0.78
CA GLU A 57 10.86 6.58 -2.08
C GLU A 57 9.69 6.05 -2.92
N TYR A 58 8.78 5.30 -2.30
CA TYR A 58 7.63 4.74 -3.01
C TYR A 58 6.66 5.83 -3.48
N ILE A 59 6.49 6.91 -2.71
CA ILE A 59 5.72 8.07 -3.15
C ILE A 59 6.39 8.71 -4.36
N ASP A 60 7.71 8.91 -4.33
CA ASP A 60 8.44 9.54 -5.43
C ASP A 60 8.29 8.73 -6.72
N ASP A 61 8.46 7.40 -6.66
CA ASP A 61 8.22 6.49 -7.78
C ASP A 61 6.78 6.58 -8.31
N TYR A 62 5.80 6.57 -7.40
CA TYR A 62 4.38 6.67 -7.72
C TYR A 62 4.04 7.99 -8.43
N LEU A 63 4.63 9.09 -7.98
CA LEU A 63 4.45 10.41 -8.58
C LEU A 63 5.17 10.50 -9.93
N ALA A 64 6.36 9.91 -10.06
CA ALA A 64 7.17 9.93 -11.28
C ALA A 64 6.45 9.30 -12.48
N VAL A 65 5.64 8.25 -12.25
CA VAL A 65 4.84 7.60 -13.29
C VAL A 65 3.46 8.25 -13.53
N GLY A 66 3.20 9.41 -12.92
CA GLY A 66 1.99 10.19 -13.15
C GLY A 66 0.75 9.69 -12.41
N LEU A 67 0.88 8.93 -11.33
CA LEU A 67 -0.26 8.43 -10.55
C LEU A 67 -0.78 9.44 -9.50
N LYS A 68 -0.23 10.66 -9.44
CA LYS A 68 -0.60 11.71 -8.47
C LYS A 68 -2.11 11.94 -8.33
N ASP A 69 -2.83 11.98 -9.43
CA ASP A 69 -4.28 12.24 -9.45
C ASP A 69 -5.13 10.95 -9.55
N PHE A 70 -4.50 9.77 -9.48
CA PHE A 70 -5.22 8.51 -9.52
C PHE A 70 -6.05 8.28 -8.25
N ALA A 71 -7.36 8.10 -8.44
CA ALA A 71 -8.33 7.89 -7.37
C ALA A 71 -8.19 8.92 -6.23
N LYS A 72 -7.86 10.17 -6.58
CA LYS A 72 -7.53 11.25 -5.62
C LYS A 72 -8.58 11.52 -4.55
N PHE A 73 -9.84 11.22 -4.86
CA PHE A 73 -10.99 11.48 -3.99
C PHE A 73 -11.48 10.24 -3.24
N ASP A 74 -10.72 9.14 -3.26
CA ASP A 74 -11.03 8.03 -2.37
C ASP A 74 -10.43 8.22 -0.97
N ASP A 75 -10.87 7.39 -0.03
CA ASP A 75 -10.42 7.42 1.36
C ASP A 75 -9.06 6.73 1.55
N THR A 76 -8.40 6.24 0.50
CA THR A 76 -7.15 5.49 0.63
C THR A 76 -5.93 6.42 0.62
N PRO A 77 -5.09 6.40 1.67
CA PRO A 77 -3.91 7.25 1.75
C PRO A 77 -2.94 7.03 0.58
N VAL A 78 -2.35 8.12 0.08
CA VAL A 78 -1.38 8.06 -1.03
C VAL A 78 -0.16 7.19 -0.71
N THR A 79 0.29 7.14 0.55
CA THR A 79 1.38 6.26 1.00
C THR A 79 1.03 4.78 0.89
N LEU A 80 -0.23 4.41 1.10
CA LEU A 80 -0.71 3.04 0.92
C LEU A 80 -0.79 2.70 -0.58
N LYS A 81 -1.35 3.60 -1.40
CA LYS A 81 -1.37 3.44 -2.87
C LYS A 81 0.03 3.28 -3.46
N ALA A 82 0.98 4.11 -3.00
CA ALA A 82 2.38 4.04 -3.41
C ALA A 82 3.04 2.69 -3.05
N LEU A 83 2.78 2.19 -1.84
CA LEU A 83 3.29 0.87 -1.43
C LEU A 83 2.69 -0.27 -2.27
N LEU A 84 1.37 -0.22 -2.52
CA LEU A 84 0.70 -1.21 -3.38
C LEU A 84 1.26 -1.17 -4.81
N PHE A 85 1.45 0.02 -5.36
CA PHE A 85 2.04 0.20 -6.68
C PHE A 85 3.47 -0.34 -6.73
N ASN A 86 4.33 -0.02 -5.76
CA ASN A 86 5.69 -0.55 -5.70
C ASN A 86 5.70 -2.09 -5.69
N ARG A 87 4.79 -2.72 -4.93
CA ARG A 87 4.68 -4.17 -4.87
C ARG A 87 4.17 -4.77 -6.16
N TYR A 88 3.20 -4.14 -6.81
CA TYR A 88 2.67 -4.55 -8.11
C TYR A 88 3.71 -4.41 -9.23
N ALA A 89 4.45 -3.30 -9.25
CA ALA A 89 5.44 -3.00 -10.28
C ALA A 89 6.67 -3.91 -10.23
N LYS A 90 6.92 -4.65 -9.14
CA LYS A 90 8.05 -5.60 -9.05
C LYS A 90 8.01 -6.72 -10.09
N SER A 91 6.83 -7.07 -10.59
CA SER A 91 6.67 -8.06 -11.66
C SER A 91 6.60 -7.46 -13.06
N ALA A 92 6.65 -6.14 -13.19
CA ALA A 92 6.61 -5.45 -14.47
C ALA A 92 8.02 -5.23 -15.04
N TYR A 93 8.11 -5.06 -16.35
CA TYR A 93 9.37 -4.72 -17.03
C TYR A 93 9.88 -3.34 -16.61
N SER A 94 8.97 -2.38 -16.44
CA SER A 94 9.25 -1.06 -15.89
C SER A 94 8.08 -0.58 -15.03
N MET A 95 8.34 0.44 -14.19
CA MET A 95 7.27 1.08 -13.42
C MET A 95 6.21 1.72 -14.33
N GLN A 96 6.62 2.25 -15.49
CA GLN A 96 5.69 2.86 -16.44
C GLN A 96 4.72 1.83 -17.03
N ASP A 97 5.22 0.64 -17.36
CA ASP A 97 4.39 -0.46 -17.88
C ASP A 97 3.41 -0.99 -16.82
N ALA A 98 3.76 -0.89 -15.54
CA ALA A 98 2.92 -1.31 -14.44
C ALA A 98 1.68 -0.42 -14.23
N VAL A 99 1.67 0.82 -14.73
CA VAL A 99 0.63 1.83 -14.43
C VAL A 99 -0.76 1.34 -14.81
N ALA A 100 -0.94 0.82 -16.02
CA ALA A 100 -2.27 0.39 -16.50
C ALA A 100 -2.79 -0.79 -15.67
N GLY A 101 -1.97 -1.84 -15.54
CA GLY A 101 -2.33 -3.04 -14.76
C GLY A 101 -2.54 -2.74 -13.28
N PHE A 102 -1.80 -1.79 -12.71
CA PHE A 102 -2.00 -1.36 -11.33
C PHE A 102 -3.36 -0.70 -11.12
N LYS A 103 -3.84 0.11 -12.07
CA LYS A 103 -5.17 0.73 -11.96
C LYS A 103 -6.26 -0.33 -11.93
N ASP A 104 -6.17 -1.34 -12.79
CA ASP A 104 -7.13 -2.46 -12.82
C ASP A 104 -7.06 -3.29 -11.53
N PHE A 105 -5.85 -3.59 -11.06
CA PHE A 105 -5.62 -4.23 -9.77
C PHE A 105 -6.25 -3.43 -8.62
N TYR A 106 -6.02 -2.12 -8.59
CA TYR A 106 -6.56 -1.26 -7.53
C TYR A 106 -8.09 -1.20 -7.56
N GLN A 107 -8.70 -1.12 -8.74
CA GLN A 107 -10.16 -1.20 -8.88
C GLN A 107 -10.73 -2.54 -8.45
N LYS A 108 -10.01 -3.65 -8.66
CA LYS A 108 -10.48 -4.99 -8.29
C LYS A 108 -10.46 -5.24 -6.78
N TYR A 109 -9.45 -4.74 -6.07
CA TYR A 109 -9.19 -5.11 -4.66
C TYR A 109 -9.43 -3.97 -3.65
N TYR A 110 -9.53 -2.72 -4.09
CA TYR A 110 -9.65 -1.52 -3.25
C TYR A 110 -10.81 -0.58 -3.63
N LYS A 111 -11.67 -0.99 -4.58
CA LYS A 111 -12.93 -0.35 -4.94
C LYS A 111 -14.02 -1.39 -5.05
#